data_AF-A0A2N1Q6K5-F1
#
_entry.id   AF-A0A2N1Q6K5-F1
#
_cell.length_a   1.000
_cell.length_b   1.000
_cell.length_c   1.000
_cell.angle_alpha   90.00
_cell.angle_beta   90.00
_cell.angle_gamma   90.00
#
_symmetry.space_group_name_H-M   'P 1'
#
loop_
_entity.id
_entity.type
_entity.pdbx_description
1 polymer ?
#
loop_
_entity_poly.entity_id
_entity_poly.type
_entity_poly.pdbx_seq_one_letter_code
_entity_poly.pdbx_strand_id
1 'polypeptide(L)'
;MLQLYFIFYGLPAIGIMLDSFPSAVLGLALHSGAYISEIFRGAIESVDYRQREAARSLGMTSWQATRRIILPQAFKRSIPALGNQFIMAVKDS
;
A
#
# COMPACT_ATOMS: atom_id res chain seq x y z
N MET A 1 -5.68 -11.40 -13.18
CA MET A 1 -6.68 -12.46 -13.50
C MET A 1 -6.52 -13.74 -12.69
N LEU A 2 -5.30 -14.24 -12.41
CA LEU A 2 -5.10 -15.45 -11.58
C LEU A 2 -5.62 -15.31 -10.12
N GLN A 3 -5.50 -14.11 -9.54
CA GLN A 3 -5.88 -13.82 -8.17
C GLN A 3 -7.40 -13.78 -7.95
N LEU A 4 -8.15 -13.30 -8.96
CA LEU A 4 -9.61 -13.35 -8.98
C LEU A 4 -10.10 -14.81 -9.11
N TYR A 5 -9.42 -15.64 -9.90
CA TYR A 5 -9.75 -17.06 -10.04
C TYR A 5 -9.61 -17.82 -8.71
N PHE A 6 -8.53 -17.58 -7.96
CA PHE A 6 -8.31 -18.18 -6.64
C PHE A 6 -9.34 -17.76 -5.59
N ILE A 7 -9.80 -16.51 -5.63
CA ILE A 7 -10.79 -15.99 -4.67
C ILE A 7 -12.20 -16.49 -5.00
N PHE A 8 -12.56 -16.56 -6.29
CA PHE A 8 -13.89 -17.00 -6.73
C PHE A 8 -14.07 -18.53 -6.72
N TYR A 9 -13.02 -19.31 -6.98
CA TYR A 9 -13.09 -20.78 -7.03
C TYR A 9 -12.39 -21.49 -5.86
N GLY A 10 -11.46 -20.84 -5.16
CA GLY A 10 -10.71 -21.44 -4.05
C GLY A 10 -11.37 -21.29 -2.67
N LEU A 11 -12.02 -20.15 -2.37
CA LEU A 11 -12.75 -19.98 -1.10
C LEU A 11 -14.02 -20.84 -0.97
N PRO A 12 -14.80 -21.10 -2.04
CA PRO A 12 -15.92 -22.05 -1.95
C PRO A 12 -15.47 -23.49 -1.66
N ALA A 13 -14.26 -23.88 -2.10
CA ALA A 13 -13.70 -25.21 -1.88
C ALA A 13 -13.35 -25.50 -0.41
N ILE A 14 -13.24 -24.47 0.44
CA ILE A 14 -13.00 -24.58 1.90
C ILE A 14 -14.24 -24.23 2.74
N GLY A 15 -15.43 -24.14 2.12
CA GLY A 15 -16.71 -23.99 2.83
C GLY A 15 -17.08 -22.57 3.24
N ILE A 16 -16.34 -21.55 2.79
CA ILE A 16 -16.67 -20.13 3.06
C ILE A 16 -17.48 -19.58 1.88
N MET A 17 -18.81 -19.57 2.02
CA MET A 17 -19.71 -18.90 1.08
C MET A 17 -19.80 -17.41 1.44
N LEU A 18 -18.87 -16.62 0.91
CA LEU A 18 -18.97 -15.16 0.96
C LEU A 18 -19.88 -14.69 -0.16
N ASP A 19 -20.87 -13.87 0.21
CA ASP A 19 -21.81 -13.26 -0.73
C ASP A 19 -21.07 -12.49 -1.83
N SER A 20 -21.68 -12.35 -3.02
CA SER A 20 -20.98 -11.85 -4.22
C SER A 20 -20.31 -10.48 -4.02
N PHE A 21 -20.90 -9.62 -3.20
CA PHE A 21 -20.39 -8.28 -2.92
C PHE A 21 -19.09 -8.27 -2.08
N PRO A 22 -19.03 -8.83 -0.85
CA PRO A 22 -17.79 -8.87 -0.07
C PRO A 22 -16.66 -9.68 -0.74
N SER A 23 -17.00 -10.73 -1.50
CA SER A 23 -16.02 -11.48 -2.31
C SER A 23 -15.35 -10.63 -3.39
N ALA A 24 -16.15 -9.83 -4.12
CA ALA A 24 -15.63 -8.91 -5.13
C ALA A 24 -14.77 -7.80 -4.49
N VAL A 25 -15.21 -7.24 -3.37
CA VAL A 25 -14.46 -6.21 -2.62
C VAL A 25 -13.11 -6.75 -2.14
N LEU A 26 -13.06 -7.94 -1.54
CA LEU A 26 -11.80 -8.54 -1.08
C LEU A 26 -10.85 -8.87 -2.25
N GLY A 27 -11.40 -9.36 -3.37
CA GLY A 27 -10.62 -9.62 -4.59
C GLY A 27 -9.97 -8.36 -5.18
N LEU A 28 -10.74 -7.28 -5.27
CA LEU A 28 -10.24 -5.97 -5.70
C LEU A 28 -9.26 -5.36 -4.68
N ALA A 29 -9.59 -5.41 -3.39
CA ALA A 29 -8.76 -4.84 -2.33
C ALA A 29 -7.40 -5.53 -2.22
N LEU A 30 -7.33 -6.85 -2.40
CA LEU A 30 -6.06 -7.57 -2.41
C LEU A 30 -5.23 -7.26 -3.67
N HIS A 31 -5.88 -7.12 -4.83
CA HIS A 31 -5.20 -6.79 -6.07
C HIS A 31 -4.64 -5.36 -6.07
N SER A 32 -5.47 -4.38 -5.73
CA SER A 32 -5.07 -2.96 -5.67
C SER A 32 -4.24 -2.64 -4.44
N GLY A 33 -4.49 -3.33 -3.32
CA GLY A 33 -3.79 -3.11 -2.04
C GLY A 33 -2.32 -3.50 -2.08
N ALA A 34 -1.95 -4.55 -2.82
CA ALA A 34 -0.54 -4.92 -3.00
C ALA A 34 0.24 -3.81 -3.72
N TYR A 35 -0.35 -3.22 -4.76
CA TYR A 35 0.29 -2.14 -5.52
C TYR A 35 0.45 -0.87 -4.67
N ILE A 36 -0.61 -0.50 -3.94
CA ILE A 36 -0.56 0.64 -3.02
C ILE A 36 0.47 0.40 -1.90
N SER A 37 0.54 -0.81 -1.36
CA SER A 37 1.53 -1.18 -0.33
C SER A 37 2.96 -1.02 -0.83
N GLU A 38 3.26 -1.47 -2.06
CA GLU A 38 4.59 -1.30 -2.66
C GLU A 38 4.91 0.17 -2.95
N ILE A 39 3.95 0.99 -3.36
CA ILE A 39 4.16 2.44 -3.49
C ILE A 39 4.54 3.05 -2.14
N PHE A 40 3.82 2.73 -1.07
CA PHE A 40 4.11 3.27 0.26
C PHE A 40 5.46 2.77 0.80
N ARG A 41 5.78 1.49 0.59
CA ARG A 41 7.07 0.90 0.95
C ARG A 41 8.22 1.61 0.23
N GLY A 42 8.14 1.73 -1.10
CA GLY A 42 9.12 2.44 -1.91
C GLY A 42 9.24 3.92 -1.54
N ALA A 43 8.13 4.57 -1.20
CA ALA A 43 8.14 5.95 -0.76
C ALA A 43 8.83 6.13 0.60
N ILE A 44 8.64 5.21 1.55
CA ILE A 44 9.36 5.21 2.84
C ILE A 44 10.86 4.95 2.63
N GLU A 45 11.21 3.97 1.79
CA GLU A 45 12.59 3.63 1.46
C GLU A 45 13.32 4.75 0.71
N SER A 46 12.60 5.56 -0.06
CA SER A 46 13.20 6.71 -0.76
C SER A 46 13.74 7.78 0.21
N VAL A 47 13.22 7.85 1.45
CA VAL A 47 13.61 8.88 2.44
C VAL A 47 15.06 8.66 2.84
N ASP A 48 15.89 9.70 2.70
CA ASP A 48 17.32 9.62 2.98
C ASP A 48 17.55 9.16 4.43
N TYR A 49 18.37 8.11 4.58
CA TYR A 49 18.75 7.54 5.87
C TYR A 49 19.34 8.58 6.84
N ARG A 50 20.03 9.62 6.34
CA ARG A 50 20.57 10.71 7.15
C ARG A 50 19.50 11.45 7.95
N GLN A 51 18.25 11.44 7.51
CA GLN A 51 17.18 12.04 8.31
C GLN A 51 16.82 11.22 9.54
N ARG A 52 16.95 9.89 9.47
CA ARG A 52 16.86 9.03 10.66
C ARG A 52 18.01 9.32 11.60
N GLU A 53 19.23 9.43 11.09
CA GLU A 53 20.40 9.76 11.91
C GLU A 53 20.27 11.13 12.55
N ALA A 54 19.89 12.17 11.79
CA ALA A 54 19.68 13.51 12.33
C ALA A 54 18.59 13.52 13.42
N ALA A 55 17.48 12.81 13.22
CA ALA A 55 16.45 12.66 14.23
C ALA A 55 16.97 11.98 15.51
N ARG A 56 17.81 10.95 15.36
CA ARG A 56 18.44 10.26 16.50
C ARG A 56 19.45 11.15 17.23
N SER A 57 20.23 11.95 16.50
CA SER A 57 21.15 12.95 17.08
C SER A 57 20.43 14.03 17.87
N LEU A 58 19.16 14.32 17.52
CA LEU A 58 18.28 15.22 18.27
C LEU A 58 17.55 14.52 19.44
N GLY A 59 17.91 13.28 19.78
CA GLY A 59 17.33 12.53 20.90
C GLY A 59 15.96 11.91 20.61
N MET A 60 15.51 11.87 19.35
CA MET A 60 14.21 11.28 19.01
C MET A 60 14.24 9.74 19.10
N THR A 61 13.13 9.15 19.55
CA THR A 61 12.92 7.70 19.44
C THR A 61 12.66 7.30 17.98
N SER A 62 12.86 6.02 17.63
CA SER A 62 12.53 5.51 16.27
C SER A 62 11.09 5.84 15.88
N TRP A 63 10.16 5.76 16.84
CA TRP A 63 8.76 6.06 16.60
C TRP A 63 8.52 7.55 16.34
N GLN A 64 9.15 8.44 17.12
CA GLN A 64 9.07 9.88 16.90
C GLN A 64 9.66 10.27 15.54
N ALA A 65 10.84 9.75 15.19
CA ALA A 65 11.48 10.00 13.90
C ALA A 65 10.59 9.53 12.75
N THR A 66 10.04 8.32 12.86
CA THR A 66 9.16 7.75 11.83
C THR A 66 7.88 8.57 11.68
N ARG A 67 7.20 8.91 12.79
CA ARG A 67 5.92 9.63 12.75
C ARG A 67 6.05 11.10 12.32
N ARG A 68 7.12 11.79 12.73
CA ARG A 68 7.25 13.24 12.54
C ARG A 68 8.08 13.63 11.33
N ILE A 69 8.99 12.76 10.87
CA ILE A 69 9.94 13.08 9.80
C ILE A 69 9.70 12.17 8.60
N ILE A 70 9.78 10.85 8.78
CA ILE A 70 9.77 9.90 7.66
C ILE A 70 8.38 9.79 7.02
N LEU A 71 7.34 9.54 7.82
CA LEU A 71 5.97 9.32 7.32
C LEU A 71 5.43 10.53 6.53
N PRO A 72 5.53 11.78 7.01
CA PRO A 72 5.08 12.93 6.25
C PRO A 72 5.81 13.11 4.90
N GLN A 73 7.10 12.75 4.84
CA GLN A 73 7.88 12.85 3.61
C GLN A 73 7.59 11.72 2.64
N ALA A 74 7.51 10.49 3.14
CA ALA A 74 7.10 9.33 2.37
C ALA A 74 5.70 9.56 1.77
N PHE A 75 4.77 10.11 2.54
CA PHE A 75 3.44 10.45 2.05
C PHE A 75 3.48 11.46 0.89
N LYS A 76 4.26 12.54 1.01
CA LYS A 76 4.40 13.51 -0.11
C LYS A 76 5.02 12.88 -1.36
N ARG A 77 5.94 11.93 -1.19
CA ARG A 77 6.61 11.22 -2.28
C ARG A 77 5.78 10.11 -2.91
N SER A 78 4.80 9.55 -2.20
CA SER A 78 3.87 8.58 -2.77
C SER A 78 2.79 9.23 -3.64
N ILE A 79 2.45 10.51 -3.42
CA ILE A 79 1.39 11.23 -4.17
C ILE A 79 1.57 11.15 -5.70
N PRO A 80 2.75 11.43 -6.30
CA PRO A 80 2.92 11.33 -7.75
C PRO A 80 2.69 9.91 -8.29
N ALA A 81 3.19 8.88 -7.58
CA ALA A 81 3.02 7.48 -7.98
C ALA A 81 1.56 7.01 -7.86
N LEU A 82 0.87 7.45 -6.80
CA LEU A 82 -0.57 7.21 -6.62
C LEU A 82 -1.39 7.91 -7.70
N GLY A 83 -1.04 9.16 -8.06
CA GLY A 83 -1.67 9.90 -9.15
C GLY A 83 -1.51 9.20 -10.50
N ASN A 84 -0.31 8.67 -10.79
CA ASN A 84 -0.09 7.89 -12.00
C ASN A 84 -0.92 6.60 -12.02
N GLN A 85 -0.99 5.88 -10.89
CA GLN A 85 -1.86 4.70 -10.73
C GLN A 85 -3.34 5.03 -10.93
N PHE A 86 -3.80 6.16 -10.39
CA PHE A 86 -5.17 6.63 -10.56
C PHE A 86 -5.49 6.94 -12.02
N ILE A 87 -4.60 7.64 -12.73
CA ILE A 87 -4.77 7.93 -14.16
C ILE A 87 -4.81 6.63 -14.97
N MET A 88 -3.91 5.68 -14.70
CA MET A 88 -3.92 4.37 -15.37
C MET A 88 -5.22 3.62 -15.10
N ALA A 89 -5.68 3.57 -13.86
CA ALA A 89 -6.95 2.92 -13.51
C ALA A 89 -8.15 3.55 -14.21
N VAL A 90 -8.19 4.89 -14.34
CA VAL A 90 -9.24 5.60 -15.08
C VAL A 90 -9.12 5.39 -16.59
N LYS A 91 -7.91 5.24 -17.13
CA LYS A 91 -7.66 5.04 -18.56
C LYS A 91 -7.94 3.61 -19.03
N ASP A 92 -7.80 2.63 -18.14
CA ASP A 92 -8.14 1.22 -18.38
C ASP A 92 -9.62 0.89 -18.09
N SER A 93 -10.40 1.86 -17.57
CA SER A 93 -11.86 1.77 -17.39
C SER A 93 -12.60 2.32 -18.61
#